data_AF-A0AAJ7VYE4-F1
#
_entry.id   AF-A0AAJ7VYE4-F1
#
_cell.length_a   1.000
_cell.length_b   1.000
_cell.length_c   1.000
_cell.angle_alpha   90.00
_cell.angle_beta   90.00
_cell.angle_gamma   90.00
#
_symmetry.space_group_name_H-M   'P 1'
#
loop_
_entity.id
_entity.type
_entity.pdbx_description
1 polymer ?
#
loop_
_entity_poly.entity_id
_entity_poly.type
_entity_poly.pdbx_seq_one_letter_code
_entity_poly.pdbx_strand_id
1 'polypeptide(L)'
;MSSDLVTATDITEDYFPEVIYHLRQNFFADEPLNKALDLCKRGQPHFELERHCMLTLKQGFSRMLLTQDGRIAGVALNGILKKGEREEAERRLLEIADEKFKIIFGLLYKVNEKIDLFSNYNVQELFECRILSVDEGFRGRGFANTLMADSIKTARTAGFKKLKNSRGLNHRILH
;
A
#
# COMPACT_ATOMS: atom_id res chain seq x y z
N MET A 1 18.71 22.35 13.39
CA MET A 1 19.39 21.51 12.38
C MET A 1 19.37 20.08 12.88
N SER A 2 19.10 19.10 12.00
CA SER A 2 18.86 17.65 12.27
C SER A 2 17.40 17.17 12.39
N SER A 3 16.45 17.66 11.57
CA SER A 3 15.11 17.04 11.46
C SER A 3 14.89 16.23 10.17
N ASP A 4 15.88 16.18 9.28
CA ASP A 4 15.67 15.73 7.89
C ASP A 4 16.30 14.37 7.59
N LEU A 5 17.04 13.81 8.56
CA LEU A 5 17.58 12.46 8.44
C LEU A 5 16.46 11.47 8.75
N VAL A 6 16.12 10.68 7.73
CA VAL A 6 15.17 9.58 7.83
C VAL A 6 15.84 8.27 7.44
N THR A 7 15.44 7.19 8.11
CA THR A 7 15.93 5.83 7.85
C THR A 7 14.79 4.98 7.34
N ALA A 8 14.99 4.30 6.20
CA ALA A 8 14.06 3.28 5.72
C ALA A 8 14.28 1.98 6.50
N THR A 9 13.20 1.43 7.06
CA THR A 9 13.23 0.20 7.85
C THR A 9 11.97 -0.63 7.62
N ASP A 10 12.00 -1.90 8.04
CA ASP A 10 10.86 -2.80 7.97
C ASP A 10 9.83 -2.39 9.01
N ILE A 11 8.55 -2.58 8.70
CA ILE A 11 7.47 -2.37 9.67
C ILE A 11 7.28 -3.68 10.43
N THR A 12 7.72 -3.71 11.69
CA THR A 12 7.44 -4.81 12.63
C THR A 12 6.05 -4.65 13.25
N GLU A 13 5.53 -5.72 13.88
CA GLU A 13 4.17 -5.72 14.44
C GLU A 13 3.94 -4.62 15.48
N ASP A 14 4.97 -4.26 16.24
CA ASP A 14 4.94 -3.18 17.23
C ASP A 14 4.61 -1.81 16.63
N TYR A 15 4.85 -1.60 15.33
CA TYR A 15 4.55 -0.36 14.62
C TYR A 15 3.19 -0.37 13.89
N PHE A 16 2.47 -1.50 13.90
CA PHE A 16 1.21 -1.59 13.17
C PHE A 16 0.18 -0.53 13.63
N PRO A 17 -0.03 -0.28 14.94
CA PRO A 17 -0.96 0.76 15.39
C PRO A 17 -0.59 2.16 14.88
N GLU A 18 0.69 2.51 14.92
CA GLU A 18 1.24 3.81 14.52
C GLU A 18 1.14 4.01 13.01
N VAL A 19 1.36 2.95 12.23
CA VAL A 19 1.19 2.97 10.77
C VAL A 19 -0.28 3.16 10.40
N ILE A 20 -1.19 2.45 11.06
CA ILE A 20 -2.64 2.66 10.84
C ILE A 20 -3.03 4.08 11.22
N TYR A 21 -2.54 4.60 12.35
CA TYR A 21 -2.75 5.98 12.73
C TYR A 21 -2.23 6.96 11.67
N HIS A 22 -1.01 6.77 11.18
CA HIS A 22 -0.44 7.58 10.09
C HIS A 22 -1.34 7.58 8.86
N LEU A 23 -1.88 6.43 8.44
CA LEU A 23 -2.76 6.32 7.28
C LEU A 23 -4.10 7.03 7.47
N ARG A 24 -4.69 6.98 8.68
CA ARG A 24 -5.89 7.75 9.01
C ARG A 24 -5.68 9.25 8.87
N GLN A 25 -4.49 9.74 9.24
CA GLN A 25 -4.17 11.17 9.20
C GLN A 25 -3.77 11.65 7.80
N ASN A 26 -3.02 10.84 7.05
CA ASN A 26 -2.30 11.30 5.87
C ASN A 26 -2.77 10.70 4.54
N PHE A 27 -3.59 9.64 4.56
CA PHE A 27 -3.94 8.89 3.35
C PHE A 27 -5.44 8.67 3.17
N PHE A 28 -6.14 8.02 4.12
CA PHE A 28 -7.47 7.45 3.85
C PHE A 28 -8.51 8.44 3.35
N ALA A 29 -8.61 9.62 3.98
CA ALA A 29 -9.60 10.63 3.60
C ALA A 29 -9.21 11.46 2.37
N ASP A 30 -7.93 11.44 1.98
CA ASP A 30 -7.40 12.19 0.85
C ASP A 30 -7.25 11.34 -0.41
N GLU A 31 -7.30 10.01 -0.29
CA GLU A 31 -7.24 9.09 -1.42
C GLU A 31 -8.43 9.36 -2.37
N PRO A 32 -8.20 9.52 -3.69
CA PRO A 32 -9.22 9.99 -4.61
C PRO A 32 -10.55 9.22 -4.61
N LEU A 33 -10.52 7.89 -4.56
CA LEU A 33 -11.72 7.06 -4.59
C LEU A 33 -12.47 7.12 -3.25
N ASN A 34 -11.73 7.06 -2.15
CA ASN A 34 -12.30 7.22 -0.81
C ASN A 34 -12.96 8.60 -0.63
N LYS A 35 -12.29 9.64 -1.10
CA LYS A 35 -12.78 11.02 -1.02
C LYS A 35 -14.01 11.24 -1.91
N ALA A 36 -14.01 10.66 -3.11
CA ALA A 36 -15.14 10.77 -4.04
C ALA A 36 -16.45 10.19 -3.48
N LEU A 37 -16.36 9.16 -2.63
CA LEU A 37 -17.54 8.55 -1.99
C LEU A 37 -17.75 9.00 -0.54
N ASP A 38 -16.93 9.92 -0.01
CA ASP A 38 -16.92 10.27 1.42
C ASP A 38 -16.89 9.01 2.30
N LEU A 39 -15.93 8.12 2.02
CA LEU A 39 -15.82 6.81 2.68
C LEU A 39 -15.46 6.97 4.16
N CYS A 40 -14.54 7.88 4.49
CA CYS A 40 -14.15 8.16 5.85
C CYS A 40 -13.69 9.62 6.03
N LYS A 41 -13.68 10.08 7.28
CA LYS A 41 -13.14 11.40 7.66
C LYS A 41 -11.71 11.26 8.14
N ARG A 42 -10.90 12.31 7.94
CA ARG A 42 -9.50 12.34 8.40
C ARG A 42 -9.42 12.02 9.90
N GLY A 43 -8.48 11.14 10.25
CA GLY A 43 -8.24 10.69 11.61
C GLY A 43 -9.25 9.70 12.18
N GLN A 44 -10.42 9.53 11.56
CA GLN A 44 -11.44 8.58 12.02
C GLN A 44 -11.10 7.15 11.57
N PRO A 45 -11.46 6.15 12.39
CA PRO A 45 -11.25 4.77 12.00
C PRO A 45 -12.21 4.34 10.87
N HIS A 46 -11.78 3.39 10.07
CA HIS A 46 -12.63 2.72 9.08
C HIS A 46 -12.28 1.24 9.02
N PHE A 47 -13.20 0.39 9.48
CA PHE A 47 -12.94 -1.04 9.71
C PHE A 47 -12.37 -1.76 8.48
N GLU A 48 -13.00 -1.67 7.31
CA GLU A 48 -12.56 -2.42 6.14
C GLU A 48 -11.22 -1.94 5.56
N LEU A 49 -10.99 -0.61 5.52
CA LEU A 49 -9.70 -0.03 5.11
C LEU A 49 -8.57 -0.48 6.03
N GLU A 50 -8.79 -0.41 7.34
CA GLU A 50 -7.78 -0.81 8.32
C GLU A 50 -7.53 -2.31 8.28
N ARG A 51 -8.59 -3.12 8.18
CA ARG A 51 -8.46 -4.56 8.00
C ARG A 51 -7.65 -4.89 6.75
N HIS A 52 -7.90 -4.22 5.63
CA HIS A 52 -7.13 -4.38 4.40
C HIS A 52 -5.64 -4.00 4.58
N CYS A 53 -5.37 -2.90 5.28
CA CYS A 53 -4.00 -2.47 5.61
C CYS A 53 -3.31 -3.48 6.53
N MET A 54 -3.98 -3.95 7.58
CA MET A 54 -3.45 -4.93 8.52
C MET A 54 -3.12 -6.26 7.85
N LEU A 55 -3.99 -6.75 6.95
CA LEU A 55 -3.70 -7.96 6.16
C LEU A 55 -2.48 -7.78 5.28
N THR A 56 -2.24 -6.58 4.75
CA THR A 56 -1.05 -6.26 3.95
C THR A 56 0.21 -6.16 4.82
N LEU A 57 0.13 -5.48 5.97
CA LEU A 57 1.24 -5.34 6.91
C LEU A 57 1.74 -6.69 7.42
N LYS A 58 0.82 -7.61 7.75
CA LYS A 58 1.13 -8.99 8.18
C LYS A 58 1.90 -9.83 7.16
N GLN A 59 2.00 -9.38 5.90
CA GLN A 59 2.81 -10.07 4.91
C GLN A 59 4.31 -9.77 5.06
N GLY A 60 4.69 -8.78 5.88
CA GLY A 60 6.09 -8.56 6.28
C GLY A 60 6.98 -7.85 5.26
N PHE A 61 6.42 -7.27 4.19
CA PHE A 61 7.19 -6.57 3.15
C PHE A 61 7.07 -5.05 3.18
N SER A 62 6.26 -4.52 4.10
CA SER A 62 5.95 -3.10 4.17
C SER A 62 7.09 -2.32 4.81
N ARG A 63 7.35 -1.10 4.30
CA ARG A 63 8.49 -0.26 4.68
C ARG A 63 8.02 1.06 5.25
N MET A 64 8.77 1.61 6.19
CA MET A 64 8.53 2.94 6.74
C MET A 64 9.80 3.78 6.75
N LEU A 65 9.62 5.10 6.73
CA LEU A 65 10.66 6.07 7.02
C LEU A 65 10.49 6.57 8.44
N LEU A 66 11.48 6.32 9.29
CA LEU A 66 11.55 6.86 10.63
C LEU A 66 12.49 8.05 10.67
N THR A 67 12.06 9.14 11.28
CA THR A 67 12.94 10.24 11.68
C THR A 67 13.81 9.82 12.87
N GLN A 68 14.85 10.59 13.15
CA GLN A 68 15.74 10.34 14.30
C GLN A 68 15.02 10.35 15.66
N ASP A 69 13.95 11.14 15.78
CA ASP A 69 13.09 11.20 16.98
C ASP A 69 11.98 10.14 16.97
N GLY A 70 12.03 9.16 16.08
CA GLY A 70 11.14 8.00 16.07
C GLY A 70 9.75 8.24 15.45
N ARG A 71 9.54 9.36 14.77
CA ARG A 71 8.28 9.64 14.07
C ARG A 71 8.27 8.99 12.69
N ILE A 72 7.09 8.51 12.29
CA ILE A 72 6.86 7.98 10.94
C ILE A 72 6.71 9.15 9.97
N ALA A 73 7.72 9.38 9.12
CA ALA A 73 7.69 10.36 8.04
C ALA A 73 6.92 9.87 6.79
N GLY A 74 6.79 8.56 6.63
CA GLY A 74 6.04 7.96 5.53
C GLY A 74 6.09 6.44 5.55
N VAL A 75 5.17 5.82 4.82
CA VAL A 75 5.01 4.36 4.74
C VAL A 75 4.73 3.89 3.31
N ALA A 76 5.23 2.71 2.98
CA ALA A 76 4.88 1.93 1.81
C ALA A 76 4.31 0.59 2.28
N LEU A 77 3.01 0.40 2.11
CA LEU A 77 2.39 -0.91 2.35
C LEU A 77 2.55 -1.75 1.10
N ASN A 78 3.37 -2.79 1.24
CA ASN A 78 3.67 -3.72 0.17
C ASN A 78 3.04 -5.07 0.48
N GLY A 79 2.46 -5.68 -0.55
CA GLY A 79 1.91 -7.02 -0.45
C GLY A 79 2.22 -7.88 -1.67
N ILE A 80 1.78 -9.12 -1.59
CA ILE A 80 1.84 -10.09 -2.68
C ILE A 80 0.47 -10.12 -3.36
N LEU A 81 0.48 -10.14 -4.68
CA LEU A 81 -0.69 -10.48 -5.49
C LEU A 81 -0.42 -11.83 -6.15
N LYS A 82 -1.25 -12.83 -5.87
CA LYS A 82 -1.11 -14.18 -6.42
C LYS A 82 -2.02 -14.40 -7.63
N LYS A 83 -1.57 -15.23 -8.56
CA LYS A 83 -2.41 -15.68 -9.69
C LYS A 83 -3.64 -16.41 -9.13
N GLY A 84 -4.84 -15.99 -9.51
CA GLY A 84 -6.10 -16.58 -9.04
C GLY A 84 -6.62 -16.05 -7.69
N GLU A 85 -5.91 -15.11 -7.04
CA GLU A 85 -6.39 -14.48 -5.79
C GLU A 85 -7.57 -13.53 -6.04
N ARG A 86 -7.73 -13.07 -7.28
CA ARG A 86 -8.79 -12.15 -7.68
C ARG A 86 -10.17 -12.74 -7.45
N GLU A 87 -10.41 -13.96 -7.91
CA GLU A 87 -11.70 -14.63 -7.82
C GLU A 87 -12.11 -14.82 -6.36
N GLU A 88 -11.13 -15.06 -5.48
CA GLU A 88 -11.36 -15.11 -4.04
C GLU A 88 -11.67 -13.72 -3.46
N ALA A 89 -10.95 -12.69 -3.90
CA ALA A 89 -11.17 -11.32 -3.46
C ALA A 89 -12.54 -10.77 -3.91
N GLU A 90 -13.00 -11.12 -5.12
CA GLU A 90 -14.34 -10.81 -5.61
C GLU A 90 -15.42 -11.51 -4.79
N ARG A 91 -15.25 -12.80 -4.46
CA ARG A 91 -16.19 -13.52 -3.58
C ARG A 91 -16.28 -12.87 -2.20
N ARG A 92 -15.15 -12.55 -1.57
CA ARG A 92 -15.11 -11.87 -0.27
C ARG A 92 -15.77 -10.49 -0.32
N LEU A 93 -15.65 -9.77 -1.44
CA LEU A 93 -16.25 -8.45 -1.61
C LEU A 93 -17.79 -8.50 -1.55
N LEU A 94 -18.41 -9.61 -2.00
CA LEU A 94 -19.87 -9.80 -1.93
C LEU A 94 -20.39 -9.87 -0.49
N GLU A 95 -19.56 -10.35 0.44
CA GLU A 95 -19.91 -10.55 1.86
C GLU A 95 -19.73 -9.27 2.70
N ILE A 96 -19.05 -8.24 2.17
CA ILE A 96 -18.80 -6.97 2.89
C ILE A 96 -20.09 -6.15 2.98
N ALA A 97 -20.47 -5.64 4.14
CA ALA A 97 -21.70 -4.84 4.29
C ALA A 97 -21.57 -3.39 3.76
N ASP A 98 -20.34 -2.86 3.74
CA ASP A 98 -20.08 -1.48 3.33
C ASP A 98 -20.14 -1.32 1.80
N GLU A 99 -21.25 -0.77 1.33
CA GLU A 99 -21.50 -0.55 -0.10
C GLU A 99 -20.54 0.45 -0.74
N LYS A 100 -20.06 1.47 -0.01
CA LYS A 100 -19.08 2.42 -0.56
C LYS A 100 -17.74 1.74 -0.76
N PHE A 101 -17.31 0.95 0.22
CA PHE A 101 -16.10 0.14 0.13
C PHE A 101 -16.19 -0.86 -1.04
N LYS A 102 -17.34 -1.53 -1.19
CA LYS A 102 -17.62 -2.43 -2.32
C LYS A 102 -17.46 -1.75 -3.68
N ILE A 103 -18.03 -0.56 -3.85
CA ILE A 103 -17.93 0.19 -5.11
C ILE A 103 -16.45 0.48 -5.46
N ILE A 104 -15.68 0.96 -4.48
CA ILE A 104 -14.26 1.32 -4.67
C ILE A 104 -13.43 0.09 -5.06
N PHE A 105 -13.51 -0.98 -4.27
CA PHE A 105 -12.72 -2.19 -4.54
C PHE A 105 -13.20 -2.92 -5.80
N GLY A 106 -14.49 -2.91 -6.09
CA GLY A 106 -15.04 -3.44 -7.34
C GLY A 106 -14.49 -2.71 -8.56
N LEU A 107 -14.34 -1.38 -8.49
CA LEU A 107 -13.70 -0.59 -9.55
C LEU A 107 -12.21 -0.94 -9.69
N LEU A 108 -11.47 -1.04 -8.59
CA LEU A 108 -10.05 -1.39 -8.60
C LEU A 108 -9.80 -2.76 -9.24
N TYR A 109 -10.65 -3.77 -8.97
CA TYR A 109 -10.55 -5.08 -9.61
C TYR A 109 -10.81 -4.99 -11.12
N LYS A 110 -11.88 -4.30 -11.54
CA LYS A 110 -12.20 -4.12 -12.97
C LYS A 110 -11.10 -3.42 -13.76
N VAL A 111 -10.46 -2.39 -13.19
CA VAL A 111 -9.35 -1.68 -13.86
C VAL A 111 -8.12 -2.56 -14.01
N ASN A 112 -7.82 -3.38 -12.99
CA ASN A 112 -6.70 -4.33 -13.02
C ASN A 112 -6.91 -5.52 -13.98
N GLU A 113 -8.11 -5.70 -14.54
CA GLU A 113 -8.45 -6.81 -15.45
C GLU A 113 -7.77 -6.70 -16.82
N LYS A 114 -7.43 -5.48 -17.25
CA LYS A 114 -7.04 -5.24 -18.65
C LYS A 114 -5.65 -5.75 -19.02
N ILE A 115 -4.83 -6.21 -18.06
CA ILE A 115 -3.47 -6.69 -18.33
C ILE A 115 -3.18 -7.95 -17.49
N ASP A 116 -3.07 -9.10 -18.15
CA ASP A 116 -2.61 -10.34 -17.51
C ASP A 116 -1.08 -10.32 -17.30
N LEU A 117 -0.64 -9.60 -16.26
CA LEU A 117 0.76 -9.49 -15.87
C LEU A 117 1.38 -10.85 -15.49
N PHE A 118 0.57 -11.81 -15.03
CA PHE A 118 1.06 -13.13 -14.64
C PHE A 118 1.47 -13.92 -15.87
N SER A 119 0.62 -13.98 -16.90
CA SER A 119 0.94 -14.67 -18.15
C SER A 119 2.00 -13.92 -18.95
N ASN A 120 1.91 -12.59 -19.02
CA ASN A 120 2.88 -11.77 -19.77
C ASN A 120 4.32 -11.90 -19.25
N TYR A 121 4.50 -12.17 -17.96
CA TYR A 121 5.83 -12.32 -17.35
C TYR A 121 6.14 -13.75 -16.87
N ASN A 122 5.24 -14.70 -17.12
CA ASN A 122 5.35 -16.08 -16.66
C ASN A 122 5.70 -16.18 -15.16
N VAL A 123 4.91 -15.51 -14.32
CA VAL A 123 5.05 -15.49 -12.85
C VAL A 123 3.75 -15.94 -12.18
N GLN A 124 3.88 -16.50 -10.98
CA GLN A 124 2.74 -16.89 -10.14
C GLN A 124 2.41 -15.84 -9.06
N GLU A 125 3.38 -14.99 -8.74
CA GLU A 125 3.27 -13.97 -7.70
C GLU A 125 3.88 -12.65 -8.20
N LEU A 126 3.27 -11.55 -7.80
CA LEU A 126 3.73 -10.20 -8.05
C LEU A 126 3.89 -9.48 -6.72
N PHE A 127 4.96 -8.70 -6.60
CA PHE A 127 5.09 -7.74 -5.51
C PHE A 127 4.30 -6.49 -5.86
N GLU A 128 3.45 -6.01 -4.95
CA GLU A 128 2.60 -4.84 -5.18
C GLU A 128 2.78 -3.81 -4.07
N CYS A 129 3.16 -2.59 -4.45
CA CYS A 129 3.05 -1.44 -3.57
C CYS A 129 1.59 -0.95 -3.62
N ARG A 130 0.82 -1.24 -2.56
CA ARG A 130 -0.62 -0.96 -2.48
C ARG A 130 -0.89 0.46 -2.03
N ILE A 131 -0.20 0.91 -0.98
CA ILE A 131 -0.31 2.27 -0.43
C ILE A 131 1.08 2.86 -0.33
N LEU A 132 1.21 4.12 -0.74
CA LEU A 132 2.41 4.92 -0.56
C LEU A 132 2.01 6.28 -0.01
N SER A 133 2.26 6.48 1.28
CA SER A 133 1.85 7.67 2.04
C SER A 133 3.08 8.37 2.61
N VAL A 134 3.11 9.69 2.52
CA VAL A 134 4.11 10.55 3.15
C VAL A 134 3.37 11.56 3.99
N ASP A 135 3.83 11.71 5.23
CA ASP A 135 3.26 12.66 6.18
C ASP A 135 3.32 14.08 5.61
N GLU A 136 2.25 14.85 5.80
CA GLU A 136 2.09 16.18 5.23
C GLU A 136 3.29 17.11 5.54
N GLY A 137 3.83 17.05 6.75
CA GLY A 137 4.99 17.86 7.17
C GLY A 137 6.32 17.49 6.49
N PHE A 138 6.36 16.33 5.82
CA PHE A 138 7.54 15.78 5.17
C PHE A 138 7.41 15.68 3.63
N ARG A 139 6.31 16.17 3.06
CA ARG A 139 6.10 16.23 1.61
C ARG A 139 7.11 17.17 0.92
N GLY A 140 7.30 16.99 -0.39
CA GLY A 140 8.24 17.79 -1.19
C GLY A 140 9.72 17.41 -1.03
N ARG A 141 10.04 16.38 -0.23
CA ARG A 141 11.42 15.98 0.11
C ARG A 141 11.90 14.71 -0.59
N GLY A 142 11.15 14.19 -1.56
CA GLY A 142 11.51 12.97 -2.30
C GLY A 142 11.29 11.65 -1.55
N PHE A 143 10.72 11.67 -0.34
CA PHE A 143 10.53 10.47 0.50
C PHE A 143 9.65 9.37 -0.12
N ALA A 144 8.70 9.73 -0.97
CA ALA A 144 7.95 8.73 -1.73
C ALA A 144 8.86 7.92 -2.67
N ASN A 145 9.86 8.56 -3.28
CA ASN A 145 10.83 7.88 -4.13
C ASN A 145 11.79 7.02 -3.29
N THR A 146 12.20 7.49 -2.11
CA THR A 146 13.02 6.72 -1.17
C THR A 146 12.30 5.43 -0.75
N LEU A 147 11.03 5.53 -0.32
CA LEU A 147 10.20 4.38 0.04
C LEU A 147 10.02 3.41 -1.13
N MET A 148 9.81 3.92 -2.34
CA MET A 148 9.66 3.09 -3.52
C MET A 148 10.96 2.38 -3.91
N ALA A 149 12.10 3.07 -3.81
CA ALA A 149 13.41 2.48 -4.06
C ALA A 149 13.73 1.37 -3.04
N ASP A 150 13.40 1.60 -1.77
CA ASP A 150 13.56 0.58 -0.73
C ASP A 150 12.60 -0.60 -0.93
N SER A 151 11.35 -0.35 -1.30
CA SER A 151 10.38 -1.42 -1.63
C SER A 151 10.84 -2.28 -2.81
N ILE A 152 11.46 -1.67 -3.84
CA ILE A 152 12.08 -2.38 -4.95
C ILE A 152 13.24 -3.27 -4.46
N LYS A 153 14.07 -2.77 -3.54
CA LYS A 153 15.15 -3.54 -2.93
C LYS A 153 14.58 -4.71 -2.12
N THR A 154 13.56 -4.49 -1.30
CA THR A 154 12.87 -5.54 -0.53
C THR A 154 12.31 -6.63 -1.45
N ALA A 155 11.63 -6.25 -2.53
CA ALA A 155 11.10 -7.20 -3.50
C ALA A 155 12.20 -8.07 -4.13
N ARG A 156 13.32 -7.45 -4.53
CA ARG A 156 14.48 -8.18 -5.09
C ARG A 156 15.09 -9.15 -4.09
N THR A 157 15.34 -8.71 -2.86
CA THR A 157 15.90 -9.56 -1.80
C THR A 157 14.99 -10.75 -1.49
N ALA A 158 13.67 -10.56 -1.56
CA ALA A 158 12.67 -11.61 -1.37
C ALA A 158 12.47 -12.52 -2.61
N GLY A 159 13.19 -12.28 -3.72
CA GLY A 159 13.16 -13.13 -4.91
C GLY A 159 12.04 -12.83 -5.92
N PHE A 160 11.32 -11.70 -5.76
CA PHE A 160 10.29 -11.31 -6.72
C PHE A 160 10.91 -10.82 -8.03
N LYS A 161 10.33 -11.26 -9.15
CA LYS A 161 10.78 -10.88 -10.50
C LYS A 161 10.17 -9.57 -11.01
N LYS A 162 9.06 -9.13 -10.39
CA LYS A 162 8.27 -7.97 -10.84
C LYS A 162 7.66 -7.22 -9.66
N LEU A 163 7.64 -5.89 -9.80
CA LEU A 163 6.92 -5.00 -8.91
C LEU A 163 5.83 -4.23 -9.67
N LYS A 164 4.63 -4.19 -9.09
CA LYS A 164 3.45 -3.45 -9.54
C LYS A 164 3.19 -2.28 -8.57
N ASN A 165 2.80 -1.12 -9.08
CA ASN A 165 2.38 0.03 -8.26
C ASN A 165 0.91 0.38 -8.57
N SER A 166 0.13 0.69 -7.53
CA SER A 166 -1.30 1.02 -7.61
C SER A 166 -1.61 2.42 -8.19
N ARG A 167 -0.64 3.36 -8.24
CA ARG A 167 -0.84 4.74 -8.77
C ARG A 167 -0.94 4.85 -10.30
N GLY A 168 -1.59 3.87 -10.93
CA GLY A 168 -1.80 3.79 -12.37
C GLY A 168 -0.76 2.90 -13.02
N LEU A 169 -1.11 1.63 -13.25
CA LEU A 169 -0.62 0.67 -14.26
C LEU A 169 0.89 0.65 -14.61
N ASN A 170 1.75 1.28 -13.83
CA ASN A 170 3.18 1.38 -14.07
C ASN A 170 3.83 0.15 -13.42
N HIS A 171 4.30 -0.76 -14.27
CA HIS A 171 5.02 -1.96 -13.88
C HIS A 171 6.53 -1.76 -14.02
N ARG A 172 7.33 -2.26 -13.07
CA ARG A 172 8.80 -2.21 -13.15
C ARG A 172 9.38 -3.61 -13.16
N ILE A 173 10.24 -3.87 -14.15
CA ILE A 173 11.01 -5.11 -14.24
C ILE A 173 12.13 -5.05 -13.21
N LEU A 174 12.21 -6.06 -12.36
CA LEU A 174 13.31 -6.24 -11.43
C LEU A 174 14.35 -7.11 -12.13
N HIS A 175 15.33 -6.46 -12.78
CA HIS A 175 16.59 -7.11 -13.20
C HIS A 175 17.53 -7.21 -12.01
#